data_AF-A0A3D5SAY5-F1
#
_entry.id   AF-A0A3D5SAY5-F1
#
_cell.length_a   1.000
_cell.length_b   1.000
_cell.length_c   1.000
_cell.angle_alpha   90.00
_cell.angle_beta   90.00
_cell.angle_gamma   90.00
#
_symmetry.space_group_name_H-M   'P 1'
#
loop_
_entity.id
_entity.type
_entity.pdbx_description
1 polymer ?
#
loop_
_entity_poly.entity_id
_entity_poly.type
_entity_poly.pdbx_seq_one_letter_code
_entity_poly.pdbx_strand_id
1 'polypeptide(L)'
;SSREITGHFLDRIAQQNSIYNCYISVDNDGALSAADAADKAIAAGANGPLLGVPFAHKDIFCTQGIKTTCGSKMLDNFIPPYDATVVAKMKADGAVMLGKTNMDEFAMGSSNETSYFGPVKNPWDIETVP
;
A
#
# COMPACT_ATOMS: atom_id res chain seq x y z
N SER A 1 -1.29 -6.72 -18.75
CA SER A 1 0.07 -6.81 -18.18
C SER A 1 0.04 -6.39 -16.72
N SER A 2 1.11 -6.60 -15.96
CA SER A 2 1.25 -6.10 -14.59
C SER A 2 1.14 -4.57 -14.54
N ARG A 3 1.73 -3.86 -15.53
CA ARG A 3 1.61 -2.40 -15.64
C ARG A 3 0.14 -1.96 -15.78
N GLU A 4 -0.62 -2.60 -16.66
CA GLU A 4 -2.02 -2.23 -16.92
C GLU A 4 -2.90 -2.42 -15.68
N ILE A 5 -2.77 -3.56 -14.98
CA ILE A 5 -3.57 -3.81 -13.76
C ILE A 5 -3.15 -2.90 -12.60
N THR A 6 -1.85 -2.61 -12.47
CA THR A 6 -1.33 -1.65 -11.48
C THR A 6 -1.88 -0.26 -11.75
N GLY A 7 -1.83 0.21 -13.00
CA GLY A 7 -2.41 1.48 -13.42
C GLY A 7 -3.91 1.56 -13.12
N HIS A 8 -4.67 0.52 -13.43
CA HIS A 8 -6.10 0.44 -13.10
C HIS A 8 -6.38 0.67 -11.61
N PHE A 9 -5.61 0.04 -10.72
CA PHE A 9 -5.80 0.23 -9.28
C PHE A 9 -5.32 1.59 -8.77
N LEU A 10 -4.21 2.14 -9.31
CA LEU A 10 -3.77 3.49 -8.97
C LEU A 10 -4.81 4.54 -9.37
N ASP A 11 -5.40 4.43 -10.56
CA ASP A 11 -6.49 5.29 -11.01
C ASP A 11 -7.71 5.18 -10.09
N ARG A 12 -8.07 3.95 -9.69
CA ARG A 12 -9.17 3.72 -8.75
C ARG A 12 -8.89 4.33 -7.37
N ILE A 13 -7.66 4.22 -6.86
CA ILE A 13 -7.24 4.85 -5.61
C ILE A 13 -7.38 6.37 -5.72
N ALA A 14 -6.90 6.97 -6.81
CA ALA A 14 -7.01 8.41 -7.03
C ALA A 14 -8.47 8.90 -7.06
N GLN A 15 -9.39 8.09 -7.61
CA GLN A 15 -10.81 8.43 -7.70
C GLN A 15 -11.57 8.24 -6.38
N GLN A 16 -11.20 7.24 -5.56
CA GLN A 16 -12.03 6.79 -4.44
C GLN A 16 -11.43 7.08 -3.05
N ASN A 17 -10.12 7.30 -2.93
CA ASN A 17 -9.49 7.44 -1.62
C ASN A 17 -9.92 8.72 -0.87
N SER A 18 -10.33 9.77 -1.59
CA SER A 18 -10.93 10.97 -0.97
C SER A 18 -12.26 10.69 -0.28
N ILE A 19 -12.95 9.61 -0.64
CA ILE A 19 -14.22 9.18 -0.04
C ILE A 19 -13.96 8.22 1.13
N TYR A 20 -13.10 7.22 0.93
CA TYR A 20 -12.91 6.12 1.88
C TYR A 20 -11.71 6.28 2.83
N ASN A 21 -10.74 7.13 2.49
CA ASN A 21 -9.53 7.39 3.26
C ASN A 21 -8.70 6.15 3.66
N CYS A 22 -8.71 5.12 2.80
CA CYS A 22 -8.10 3.82 3.07
C CYS A 22 -6.58 3.76 2.83
N TYR A 23 -5.99 4.75 2.15
CA TYR A 23 -4.54 4.90 1.97
C TYR A 23 -4.02 6.16 2.65
N ILE A 24 -2.95 6.02 3.44
CA ILE A 24 -2.15 7.13 3.98
C ILE A 24 -1.14 7.61 2.95
N SER A 25 -0.51 6.68 2.23
CA SER A 25 0.51 7.00 1.22
C SER A 25 0.34 6.08 0.02
N VAL A 26 0.46 6.64 -1.18
CA VAL A 26 0.38 5.92 -2.45
C VAL A 26 1.72 6.06 -3.16
N ASP A 27 2.30 4.94 -3.57
CA ASP A 27 3.60 4.89 -4.25
C ASP A 27 3.40 4.70 -5.76
N ASN A 28 2.90 5.74 -6.44
CA ASN A 28 2.56 5.66 -7.86
C ASN A 28 3.77 5.25 -8.72
N ASP A 29 4.89 5.95 -8.55
CA ASP A 29 6.08 5.75 -9.37
C ASP A 29 6.77 4.41 -9.06
N GLY A 30 6.89 4.06 -7.77
CA GLY A 30 7.46 2.78 -7.36
C GLY A 30 6.61 1.59 -7.79
N ALA A 31 5.28 1.69 -7.68
CA ALA A 31 4.36 0.67 -8.14
C ALA A 31 4.47 0.44 -9.66
N LEU A 32 4.42 1.52 -10.45
CA LEU A 32 4.54 1.43 -11.91
C LEU A 32 5.91 0.89 -12.35
N SER A 33 6.99 1.31 -11.68
CA SER A 33 8.33 0.79 -11.95
C SER A 33 8.46 -0.69 -11.61
N ALA A 34 7.89 -1.14 -10.48
CA ALA A 34 7.88 -2.54 -10.10
C ALA A 34 7.05 -3.40 -11.06
N ALA A 35 5.91 -2.86 -11.53
CA ALA A 35 5.06 -3.52 -12.52
C ALA A 35 5.77 -3.68 -13.88
N ASP A 36 6.52 -2.66 -14.34
CA ASP A 36 7.32 -2.75 -15.56
C ASP A 36 8.43 -3.79 -15.43
N ALA A 37 9.06 -3.90 -14.25
CA ALA A 37 10.06 -4.92 -13.98
C ALA A 37 9.45 -6.33 -13.98
N ALA A 38 8.25 -6.49 -13.41
CA ALA A 38 7.51 -7.74 -13.43
C ALA A 38 7.13 -8.15 -14.87
N ASP A 39 6.62 -7.23 -15.69
CA ASP A 39 6.29 -7.49 -17.09
C ASP A 39 7.53 -7.96 -17.90
N LYS A 40 8.69 -7.33 -17.68
CA LYS A 40 9.95 -7.77 -18.29
C LYS A 40 10.36 -9.17 -17.84
N ALA A 41 10.22 -9.48 -16.55
CA ALA A 41 10.55 -10.79 -16.00
C ALA A 41 9.62 -11.89 -16.57
N ILE A 42 8.31 -11.61 -16.63
CA ILE A 42 7.30 -12.51 -17.23
C ILE A 42 7.63 -12.78 -18.70
N ALA A 43 7.95 -11.73 -19.48
CA ALA A 43 8.35 -11.87 -20.87
C ALA A 43 9.63 -12.71 -21.06
N ALA A 44 10.53 -12.69 -20.06
CA ALA A 44 11.73 -13.53 -20.02
C ALA A 44 11.49 -14.97 -19.52
N GLY A 45 10.23 -15.35 -19.24
CA GLY A 45 9.84 -16.69 -18.81
C GLY A 45 9.83 -16.91 -17.30
N ALA A 46 10.02 -15.86 -16.49
CA ALA A 46 9.84 -15.96 -15.05
C ALA A 46 8.37 -16.25 -14.69
N ASN A 47 8.16 -17.08 -13.69
CA ASN A 47 6.85 -17.37 -13.15
C ASN A 47 6.96 -17.45 -11.62
N GLY A 48 6.09 -16.73 -10.93
CA GLY A 48 6.08 -16.66 -9.47
C GLY A 48 4.65 -16.39 -8.99
N PRO A 49 4.29 -16.86 -7.79
CA PRO A 49 2.90 -16.81 -7.32
C PRO A 49 2.37 -15.38 -7.16
N LEU A 50 3.25 -14.40 -6.94
CA LEU A 50 2.89 -12.98 -6.76
C LEU A 50 3.53 -12.06 -7.80
N LEU A 51 4.20 -12.63 -8.82
CA LEU A 51 4.93 -11.83 -9.79
C LEU A 51 3.99 -10.89 -10.54
N GLY A 52 4.18 -9.58 -10.35
CA GLY A 52 3.37 -8.53 -10.96
C GLY A 52 2.00 -8.30 -10.31
N VAL A 53 1.71 -8.92 -9.17
CA VAL A 53 0.42 -8.79 -8.48
C VAL A 53 0.39 -7.50 -7.65
N PRO A 54 -0.54 -6.57 -7.90
CA PRO A 54 -0.68 -5.35 -7.13
C PRO A 54 -1.30 -5.63 -5.74
N PHE A 55 -0.75 -4.99 -4.71
CA PHE A 55 -1.22 -5.14 -3.33
C PHE A 55 -0.92 -3.89 -2.50
N ALA A 56 -1.42 -3.80 -1.26
CA ALA A 56 -1.09 -2.72 -0.34
C ALA A 56 -0.65 -3.27 1.03
N HIS A 57 0.24 -2.55 1.71
CA HIS A 57 0.68 -2.90 3.06
C HIS A 57 -0.02 -2.04 4.10
N LYS A 58 -0.39 -2.61 5.25
CA LYS A 58 -0.71 -1.81 6.44
C LYS A 58 0.45 -0.90 6.80
N ASP A 59 0.18 0.34 7.22
CA ASP A 59 1.18 1.36 7.55
C ASP A 59 2.04 1.08 8.80
N ILE A 60 2.03 -0.18 9.27
CA ILE A 60 2.86 -0.68 10.36
C ILE A 60 4.18 -1.30 9.86
N PHE A 61 4.21 -1.76 8.61
CA PHE A 61 5.36 -2.46 8.07
C PHE A 61 6.37 -1.46 7.52
N CYS A 62 7.55 -1.34 8.11
CA CYS A 62 8.62 -0.48 7.59
C CYS A 62 8.91 -0.82 6.12
N THR A 63 8.98 0.20 5.28
CA THR A 63 9.27 0.08 3.85
C THR A 63 10.34 1.09 3.49
N GLN A 64 11.50 0.61 3.02
CA GLN A 64 12.64 1.46 2.73
C GLN A 64 12.27 2.50 1.68
N GLY A 65 12.50 3.77 2.00
CA GLY A 65 12.23 4.90 1.11
C GLY A 65 10.77 5.35 1.06
N ILE A 66 9.86 4.71 1.79
CA ILE A 66 8.43 5.05 1.81
C ILE A 66 8.00 5.36 3.24
N LYS A 67 7.24 6.44 3.43
CA LYS A 67 6.74 6.86 4.74
C LYS A 67 6.06 5.69 5.46
N THR A 68 6.37 5.50 6.74
CA THR A 68 5.71 4.52 7.61
C THR A 68 5.36 5.23 8.90
N THR A 69 4.07 5.50 9.11
CA THR A 69 3.61 6.45 10.15
C THR A 69 2.88 5.76 11.30
N CYS A 70 2.49 4.49 11.13
CA CYS A 70 1.63 3.76 12.06
C CYS A 70 0.31 4.49 12.35
N GLY A 71 -0.20 5.29 11.41
CA GLY A 71 -1.39 6.13 11.62
C GLY A 71 -1.21 7.24 12.66
N SER A 72 0.04 7.60 13.02
CA SER A 72 0.36 8.54 14.10
C SER A 72 1.04 9.81 13.60
N LYS A 73 0.72 10.93 14.24
CA LYS A 73 1.47 12.19 14.07
C LYS A 73 2.94 12.06 14.46
N MET A 74 3.25 11.21 15.45
CA MET A 74 4.61 11.02 15.97
C MET A 74 5.58 10.57 14.86
N LEU A 75 5.11 9.72 13.96
CA LEU A 75 5.91 9.14 12.88
C LEU A 75 5.52 9.69 11.50
N ASP A 76 4.75 10.78 11.44
CA ASP A 76 4.26 11.32 10.15
C ASP A 76 5.41 11.50 9.16
N ASN A 77 6.58 12.01 9.57
CA ASN A 77 7.71 12.21 8.66
C ASN A 77 8.78 11.09 8.70
N PHE A 78 8.45 9.92 9.25
CA PHE A 78 9.40 8.82 9.36
C PHE A 78 9.50 8.04 8.03
N ILE A 79 10.70 8.03 7.45
CA ILE A 79 11.06 7.19 6.31
C ILE A 79 12.05 6.14 6.82
N PRO A 80 11.65 4.87 6.93
CA PRO A 80 12.53 3.82 7.40
C PRO A 80 13.73 3.61 6.46
N PRO A 81 14.95 3.38 6.99
CA PRO A 81 16.11 3.03 6.18
C PRO A 81 16.19 1.53 5.84
N TYR A 82 15.13 0.76 6.12
CA TYR A 82 15.09 -0.69 5.92
C TYR A 82 13.66 -1.17 5.63
N ASP A 83 13.58 -2.35 5.00
CA ASP A 83 12.33 -3.08 4.82
C ASP A 83 12.04 -4.03 6.00
N ALA A 84 10.78 -4.14 6.41
CA ALA A 84 10.33 -5.25 7.24
C ALA A 84 10.49 -6.58 6.47
N THR A 85 10.72 -7.69 7.18
CA THR A 85 10.95 -9.01 6.56
C THR A 85 9.87 -9.42 5.56
N VAL A 86 8.59 -9.16 5.87
CA VAL A 86 7.48 -9.49 4.94
C VAL A 86 7.53 -8.64 3.67
N VAL A 87 7.86 -7.35 3.79
CA VAL A 87 8.01 -6.43 2.67
C VAL A 87 9.14 -6.90 1.76
N ALA A 88 10.30 -7.22 2.34
CA ALA A 88 11.45 -7.73 1.58
C ALA A 88 11.14 -9.02 0.83
N LYS A 89 10.41 -9.97 1.46
CA LYS A 89 9.98 -11.22 0.83
C LYS A 89 9.00 -10.97 -0.33
N MET A 90 7.98 -10.15 -0.11
CA MET A 90 6.98 -9.84 -1.15
C MET A 90 7.62 -9.11 -2.34
N LYS A 91 8.53 -8.16 -2.08
CA LYS A 91 9.33 -7.51 -3.14
C LYS A 91 10.18 -8.52 -3.91
N ALA A 92 10.83 -9.46 -3.23
CA ALA A 92 11.63 -10.51 -3.87
C ALA A 92 10.80 -11.46 -4.75
N ASP A 93 9.54 -11.72 -4.35
CA ASP A 93 8.58 -12.52 -5.14
C ASP A 93 7.96 -11.73 -6.31
N GLY A 94 8.35 -10.46 -6.49
CA GLY A 94 7.89 -9.60 -7.58
C GLY A 94 6.50 -9.01 -7.36
N ALA A 95 5.98 -9.00 -6.12
CA ALA A 95 4.72 -8.34 -5.81
C ALA A 95 4.87 -6.81 -5.93
N VAL A 96 3.81 -6.14 -6.41
CA VAL A 96 3.80 -4.70 -6.70
C VAL A 96 3.05 -3.96 -5.59
N MET A 97 3.76 -3.25 -4.73
CA MET A 97 3.13 -2.50 -3.65
C MET A 97 2.58 -1.16 -4.17
N LEU A 98 1.27 -0.95 -4.04
CA LEU A 98 0.58 0.28 -4.42
C LEU A 98 0.77 1.41 -3.38
N GLY A 99 0.95 1.06 -2.11
CA GLY A 99 1.05 2.03 -1.02
C GLY A 99 0.80 1.46 0.37
N LYS A 100 0.56 2.38 1.31
CA LYS A 100 0.37 2.15 2.73
C LYS A 100 -1.09 2.42 3.13
N THR A 101 -1.76 1.42 3.67
CA THR A 101 -3.16 1.55 4.10
C THR A 101 -3.27 2.18 5.48
N ASN A 102 -4.36 2.89 5.69
CA ASN A 102 -4.69 3.53 6.95
C ASN A 102 -4.97 2.51 8.08
N MET A 103 -4.83 2.94 9.32
CA MET A 103 -4.94 2.12 10.52
C MET A 103 -5.18 2.97 11.76
N ASP A 104 -5.75 2.36 12.79
CA ASP A 104 -5.71 2.93 14.15
C ASP A 104 -4.28 3.27 14.57
N GLU A 105 -4.15 4.35 15.34
CA GLU A 105 -2.86 4.86 15.79
C GLU A 105 -2.10 3.77 16.56
N PHE A 106 -0.90 3.44 16.10
CA PHE A 106 -0.07 2.35 16.65
C PHE A 106 -0.77 0.98 16.77
N ALA A 107 -1.78 0.74 15.91
CA ALA A 107 -2.62 -0.45 15.94
C ALA A 107 -3.43 -0.63 17.24
N MET A 108 -3.66 0.45 17.98
CA MET A 108 -4.44 0.45 19.22
C MET A 108 -5.87 0.91 18.95
N GLY A 109 -6.68 0.00 18.44
CA GLY A 109 -8.08 0.24 18.12
C GLY A 109 -8.66 -0.86 17.26
N SER A 110 -9.98 -0.83 17.11
CA SER A 110 -10.74 -1.83 16.35
C SER A 110 -11.78 -1.19 15.43
N SER A 111 -11.62 0.09 15.11
CA SER A 111 -12.57 0.86 14.29
C SER A 111 -11.92 1.77 13.25
N ASN A 112 -10.59 1.91 13.25
CA ASN A 112 -9.82 2.84 12.42
C ASN A 112 -10.05 4.34 12.74
N GLU A 113 -10.89 4.67 13.71
CA GLU A 113 -11.28 6.05 14.01
C GLU A 113 -10.16 6.87 14.65
N THR A 114 -9.19 6.20 15.26
CA THR A 114 -8.08 6.87 15.99
C THR A 114 -6.95 7.34 15.08
N SER A 115 -6.99 7.02 13.79
CA SER A 115 -5.95 7.44 12.85
C SER A 115 -5.78 8.95 12.84
N TYR A 116 -4.54 9.42 12.97
CA TYR A 116 -4.20 10.83 12.81
C TYR A 116 -4.54 11.38 11.41
N PHE A 117 -4.57 10.50 10.39
CA PHE A 117 -4.91 10.86 9.02
C PHE A 117 -6.42 10.85 8.76
N GLY A 118 -7.23 10.68 9.81
CA GLY A 118 -8.68 10.62 9.77
C GLY A 118 -9.21 9.19 9.63
N PRO A 119 -10.49 8.97 9.98
CA PRO A 119 -11.12 7.66 9.94
C PRO A 119 -11.25 7.12 8.51
N VAL A 120 -11.14 5.80 8.37
CA VAL A 120 -11.54 5.07 7.16
C VAL A 120 -13.06 4.89 7.16
N LYS A 121 -13.69 4.93 5.98
CA LYS A 121 -15.12 4.63 5.83
C LYS A 121 -15.35 3.21 5.32
N ASN A 122 -16.41 2.57 5.79
CA ASN A 122 -16.80 1.25 5.30
C ASN A 122 -17.34 1.32 3.85
N PRO A 123 -16.88 0.44 2.93
CA PRO A 123 -17.40 0.40 1.56
C PRO A 123 -18.86 -0.04 1.44
N TRP A 124 -19.42 -0.74 2.43
CA TRP A 124 -20.82 -1.17 2.45
C TRP A 124 -21.77 -0.10 2.98
N ASP A 125 -21.32 0.71 3.95
CA ASP A 125 -22.08 1.82 4.54
C ASP A 125 -21.13 2.88 5.11
N ILE A 126 -21.04 4.04 4.45
CA ILE A 126 -20.10 5.11 4.79
C ILE A 126 -20.31 5.75 6.16
N GLU A 127 -21.45 5.47 6.82
CA GLU A 127 -21.75 5.94 8.17
C GLU A 127 -21.30 4.95 9.26
N THR A 128 -20.69 3.81 8.86
CA THR A 128 -20.21 2.77 9.77
C THR A 128 -18.69 2.59 9.70
N VAL A 129 -18.13 1.98 10.74
CA VAL A 129 -16.71 1.60 10.82
C VAL A 129 -16.39 0.48 9.80
N PRO A 130 -15.20 0.48 9.19
CA PRO A 130 -14.79 -0.48 8.16
C PRO A 130 -14.60 -1.92 8.66
#